data_AF-E4YD48-F1
#
_entry.id   AF-E4YD48-F1
#
_cell.length_a   1.000
_cell.length_b   1.000
_cell.length_c   1.000
_cell.angle_alpha   90.00
_cell.angle_beta   90.00
_cell.angle_gamma   90.00
#
_symmetry.space_group_name_H-M   'P 1'
#
loop_
_entity.id
_entity.type
_entity.pdbx_description
1 polymer ?
#
loop_
_entity_poly.entity_id
_entity_poly.type
_entity_poly.pdbx_seq_one_letter_code
_entity_poly.pdbx_strand_id
1 'polypeptide(L)'
;MLHFSAVFFLQAYAIQQRTDIPCEDQGLSDQCSKECRNDYISCFANCESSYCNSECLEVFQDCDASCPCGLSCPGGCANCDHELCQARCYDAHENNDEYRLCFYDALFQHNLCLKECPASAACHELCFDIYSDKMATCPCMEIETTSTSVPTTTEIATTSKTVSTTGSTSTTTTISPITPVFF
;
A
#
# COMPACT_ATOMS: atom_id res chain seq x y z
N MET A 1 -3.53 -57.20 21.36
CA MET A 1 -2.55 -56.34 20.66
C MET A 1 -3.21 -55.73 19.43
N LEU A 2 -3.95 -54.61 19.56
CA LEU A 2 -4.64 -53.97 18.43
C LEU A 2 -4.93 -52.47 18.70
N HIS A 3 -3.99 -51.72 19.29
CA HIS A 3 -4.16 -50.28 19.58
C HIS A 3 -2.89 -49.49 19.24
N PHE A 4 -2.36 -49.63 18.01
CA PHE A 4 -1.19 -48.86 17.56
C PHE A 4 -1.31 -48.37 16.10
N SER A 5 -2.51 -48.17 15.58
CA SER A 5 -2.71 -47.76 14.17
C SER A 5 -3.49 -46.46 13.98
N ALA A 6 -3.95 -45.79 15.05
CA ALA A 6 -4.78 -44.59 14.93
C ALA A 6 -4.01 -43.26 14.99
N VAL A 7 -2.73 -43.26 15.39
CA VAL A 7 -1.99 -42.00 15.65
C VAL A 7 -1.29 -41.46 14.40
N PHE A 8 -0.99 -42.30 13.40
CA PHE A 8 -0.30 -41.86 12.18
C PHE A 8 -1.20 -41.17 11.15
N PHE A 9 -2.53 -41.20 11.30
CA PHE A 9 -3.46 -40.59 10.34
C PHE A 9 -3.89 -39.16 10.71
N LEU A 10 -3.51 -38.64 11.87
CA LEU A 10 -3.94 -37.29 12.34
C LEU A 10 -2.94 -36.17 12.04
N GLN A 11 -1.70 -36.48 11.64
CA GLN A 11 -0.69 -35.45 11.34
C GLN A 11 -0.66 -35.00 9.88
N ALA A 12 -1.44 -35.62 8.99
CA ALA A 12 -1.49 -35.25 7.57
C ALA A 12 -2.52 -34.14 7.27
N TYR A 13 -3.40 -33.77 8.21
CA TYR A 13 -4.48 -32.80 7.96
C TYR A 13 -4.09 -31.33 8.11
N ALA A 14 -2.87 -31.02 8.59
CA ALA A 14 -2.44 -29.64 8.82
C ALA A 14 -1.86 -28.92 7.59
N ILE A 15 -1.78 -29.57 6.42
CA ILE A 15 -1.23 -28.95 5.18
C ILE A 15 -2.35 -28.66 4.14
N GLN A 16 -3.61 -29.00 4.44
CA GLN A 16 -4.65 -29.08 3.42
C GLN A 16 -5.78 -28.06 3.56
N GLN A 17 -5.47 -26.76 3.55
CA GLN A 17 -6.52 -25.72 3.56
C GLN A 17 -6.31 -24.49 2.66
N ARG A 18 -5.42 -24.52 1.64
CA ARG A 18 -5.18 -23.32 0.81
C ARG A 18 -5.23 -23.51 -0.71
N THR A 19 -5.99 -24.46 -1.24
CA THR A 19 -5.96 -24.75 -2.69
C THR A 19 -7.32 -24.75 -3.41
N ASP A 20 -8.44 -24.49 -2.73
CA ASP A 20 -9.75 -24.63 -3.38
C ASP A 20 -10.34 -23.30 -3.88
N ILE A 21 -9.68 -22.16 -3.63
CA ILE A 21 -10.02 -20.88 -4.26
C ILE A 21 -8.99 -20.64 -5.37
N PRO A 22 -9.38 -20.68 -6.66
CA PRO A 22 -8.48 -20.29 -7.73
C PRO A 22 -8.08 -18.84 -7.50
N CYS A 23 -6.79 -18.60 -7.31
CA CYS A 23 -6.27 -17.25 -7.19
C CYS A 23 -6.39 -16.55 -8.54
N GLU A 24 -6.98 -15.37 -8.56
CA GLU A 24 -7.17 -14.58 -9.78
C GLU A 24 -5.84 -14.24 -10.47
N ASP A 25 -4.79 -14.04 -9.68
CA ASP A 25 -3.45 -13.65 -10.11
C ASP A 25 -2.51 -14.82 -10.44
N GLN A 26 -3.04 -16.00 -10.78
CA GLN A 26 -2.22 -17.19 -11.02
C GLN A 26 -1.13 -16.95 -12.08
N GLY A 27 -1.40 -16.18 -13.14
CA GLY A 27 -0.39 -15.86 -14.15
C GLY A 27 0.77 -15.02 -13.62
N LEU A 28 0.51 -14.08 -12.72
CA LEU A 28 1.56 -13.29 -12.05
C LEU A 28 2.30 -14.12 -10.99
N SER A 29 1.57 -14.99 -10.28
CA SER A 29 2.15 -15.97 -9.37
C SER A 29 3.19 -16.85 -10.09
N ASP A 30 2.81 -17.44 -11.22
CA ASP A 30 3.68 -18.30 -12.01
C ASP A 30 4.91 -17.56 -12.55
N GLN A 31 4.74 -16.30 -12.97
CA GLN A 31 5.85 -15.45 -13.40
C GLN A 31 6.82 -15.19 -12.23
N CYS A 32 6.29 -14.81 -11.08
CA CYS A 32 7.07 -14.51 -9.87
C CYS A 32 7.85 -15.73 -9.38
N SER A 33 7.17 -16.86 -9.17
CA SER A 33 7.81 -18.10 -8.71
C SER A 33 8.87 -18.61 -9.69
N LYS A 34 8.71 -18.34 -10.99
CA LYS A 34 9.73 -18.65 -12.00
C LYS A 34 10.96 -17.77 -11.83
N GLU A 35 10.79 -16.47 -11.60
CA GLU A 35 11.88 -15.53 -11.37
C GLU A 35 12.64 -15.86 -10.09
N CYS A 36 11.94 -16.03 -8.96
CA CYS A 36 12.52 -16.48 -7.69
C CYS A 36 13.35 -17.76 -7.85
N ARG A 37 12.84 -18.72 -8.61
CA ARG A 37 13.53 -19.99 -8.88
C ARG A 37 14.79 -19.80 -9.74
N ASN A 38 14.76 -18.91 -10.72
CA ASN A 38 15.93 -18.61 -11.54
C ASN A 38 17.04 -17.97 -10.70
N ASP A 39 16.67 -17.03 -9.82
CA ASP A 39 17.59 -16.37 -8.90
C ASP A 39 18.20 -17.36 -7.91
N TYR A 40 17.38 -18.26 -7.37
CA TYR A 40 17.86 -19.36 -6.54
C TYR A 40 18.90 -20.22 -7.27
N ILE A 41 18.61 -20.66 -8.50
CA ILE A 41 19.53 -21.48 -9.29
C ILE A 41 20.84 -20.72 -9.57
N SER A 42 20.73 -19.42 -9.88
CA SER A 42 21.89 -18.55 -10.10
C SER A 42 22.73 -18.39 -8.85
N CYS A 43 22.09 -18.13 -7.70
CA CYS A 43 22.75 -18.01 -6.39
C CYS A 43 23.47 -19.31 -6.03
N PHE A 44 22.76 -20.44 -6.12
CA PHE A 44 23.28 -21.76 -5.80
C PHE A 44 24.48 -22.15 -6.69
N ALA A 45 24.42 -21.83 -7.99
CA ALA A 45 25.51 -22.11 -8.93
C ALA A 45 26.81 -21.35 -8.60
N ASN A 46 26.72 -20.25 -7.87
CA ASN A 46 27.86 -19.43 -7.44
C ASN A 46 28.26 -19.68 -5.97
N CYS A 47 27.62 -20.64 -5.28
CA CYS A 47 27.92 -20.96 -3.89
C CYS A 47 28.97 -22.06 -3.74
N GLU A 48 29.94 -21.82 -2.85
CA GLU A 48 31.00 -22.79 -2.52
C GLU A 48 30.87 -23.39 -1.11
N SER A 49 29.86 -22.99 -0.33
CA SER A 49 29.68 -23.46 1.05
C SER A 49 28.23 -23.82 1.37
N SER A 50 28.05 -24.71 2.36
CA SER A 50 26.71 -25.05 2.87
C SER A 50 25.99 -23.85 3.46
N TYR A 51 26.73 -22.89 4.03
CA TYR A 51 26.18 -21.65 4.57
C TYR A 51 25.64 -20.76 3.44
N CYS A 52 26.39 -20.61 2.35
CA CYS A 52 25.91 -19.90 1.16
C CYS A 52 24.65 -20.55 0.59
N ASN A 53 24.60 -21.89 0.53
CA ASN A 53 23.41 -22.61 0.07
C ASN A 53 22.17 -22.34 0.94
N SER A 54 22.33 -22.25 2.27
CA SER A 54 21.21 -21.92 3.16
C SER A 54 20.70 -20.49 2.95
N GLU A 55 21.60 -19.52 2.74
CA GLU A 55 21.20 -18.13 2.46
C GLU A 55 20.43 -18.02 1.14
N CYS A 56 20.89 -18.70 0.07
CA CYS A 56 20.15 -18.73 -1.19
C CYS A 56 18.74 -19.32 -1.02
N LEU A 57 18.61 -20.36 -0.19
CA LEU A 57 17.33 -21.02 0.06
C LEU A 57 16.37 -20.11 0.86
N GLU A 58 16.89 -19.36 1.83
CA GLU A 58 16.10 -18.39 2.60
C GLU A 58 15.56 -17.28 1.68
N VAL A 59 16.42 -16.68 0.86
CA VAL A 59 16.01 -15.66 -0.13
C VAL A 59 14.96 -16.21 -1.10
N PHE A 60 15.12 -17.46 -1.56
CA PHE A 60 14.13 -18.11 -2.42
C PHE A 60 12.77 -18.26 -1.73
N GLN A 61 12.76 -18.72 -0.48
CA GLN A 61 11.53 -18.94 0.28
C GLN A 61 10.79 -17.64 0.54
N ASP A 62 11.52 -16.57 0.89
CA ASP A 62 10.93 -15.25 1.10
C ASP A 62 10.37 -14.68 -0.20
N CYS A 63 11.11 -14.81 -1.31
CA CYS A 63 10.65 -14.40 -2.63
C CYS A 63 9.36 -15.14 -3.03
N ASP A 64 9.36 -16.48 -2.98
CA ASP A 64 8.21 -17.31 -3.37
C ASP A 64 7.00 -17.10 -2.45
N ALA A 65 7.22 -16.83 -1.16
CA ALA A 65 6.16 -16.48 -0.22
C ALA A 65 5.54 -15.11 -0.51
N SER A 66 6.35 -14.14 -0.95
CA SER A 66 5.92 -12.77 -1.27
C SER A 66 5.15 -12.67 -2.59
N CYS A 67 5.33 -13.64 -3.49
CA CYS A 67 4.64 -13.66 -4.77
C CYS A 67 3.11 -13.56 -4.62
N PRO A 68 2.40 -12.96 -5.60
CA PRO A 68 0.95 -13.03 -5.66
C PRO A 68 0.48 -14.48 -5.56
N CYS A 69 -0.59 -14.73 -4.81
CA CYS A 69 -1.11 -16.06 -4.47
C CYS A 69 -0.21 -16.89 -3.53
N GLY A 70 0.94 -16.33 -3.10
CA GLY A 70 1.86 -16.92 -2.14
C GLY A 70 1.37 -16.80 -0.70
N LEU A 71 2.25 -17.16 0.24
CA LEU A 71 1.95 -17.17 1.67
C LEU A 71 1.64 -15.76 2.20
N SER A 72 2.40 -14.76 1.75
CA SER A 72 2.28 -13.37 2.15
C SER A 72 1.22 -12.61 1.35
N CYS A 73 0.92 -13.06 0.13
CA CYS A 73 -0.08 -12.46 -0.75
C CYS A 73 -1.18 -13.46 -1.13
N PRO A 74 -1.96 -13.89 -0.12
CA PRO A 74 -2.88 -15.01 -0.25
C PRO A 74 -4.06 -14.81 -1.20
N GLY A 75 -4.43 -13.55 -1.45
CA GLY A 75 -5.52 -13.14 -2.33
C GLY A 75 -5.03 -12.65 -3.69
N GLY A 76 -3.79 -12.98 -4.07
CA GLY A 76 -3.18 -12.39 -5.26
C GLY A 76 -2.71 -10.97 -4.98
N CYS A 77 -3.01 -10.05 -5.90
CA CYS A 77 -2.64 -8.64 -5.82
C CYS A 77 -3.61 -7.79 -5.00
N ALA A 78 -4.76 -8.34 -4.60
CA ALA A 78 -5.67 -7.66 -3.68
C ALA A 78 -4.96 -7.41 -2.34
N ASN A 79 -4.64 -6.14 -2.05
CA ASN A 79 -3.94 -5.70 -0.83
C ASN A 79 -2.58 -6.38 -0.61
N CYS A 80 -1.84 -6.65 -1.69
CA CYS A 80 -0.50 -7.20 -1.65
C CYS A 80 0.53 -6.14 -2.04
N ASP A 81 1.52 -5.90 -1.16
CA ASP A 81 2.64 -5.01 -1.43
C ASP A 81 3.77 -5.77 -2.13
N HIS A 82 3.53 -6.13 -3.39
CA HIS A 82 4.52 -6.80 -4.24
C HIS A 82 4.72 -5.98 -5.52
N GLU A 83 5.97 -5.90 -6.00
CA GLU A 83 6.35 -5.08 -7.15
C GLU A 83 5.56 -5.42 -8.43
N LEU A 84 5.30 -6.72 -8.66
CA LEU A 84 4.47 -7.19 -9.78
C LEU A 84 3.00 -6.71 -9.69
N CYS A 85 2.50 -6.42 -8.49
CA CYS A 85 1.15 -5.88 -8.30
C CYS A 85 1.09 -4.38 -8.58
N GLN A 86 2.18 -3.63 -8.35
CA GLN A 86 2.25 -2.20 -8.67
C GLN A 86 2.13 -1.95 -10.18
N ALA A 87 2.68 -2.84 -11.01
CA ALA A 87 2.52 -2.77 -12.47
C ALA A 87 1.06 -2.85 -12.93
N ARG A 88 0.19 -3.56 -12.18
CA ARG A 88 -1.26 -3.67 -12.43
C ARG A 88 -2.03 -2.39 -12.07
N CYS A 89 -1.39 -1.50 -11.31
CA CYS A 89 -1.98 -0.29 -10.77
C CYS A 89 -1.54 0.98 -11.50
N TYR A 90 -0.53 0.89 -12.37
CA TYR A 90 -0.18 1.97 -13.29
C TYR A 90 -1.32 2.21 -14.29
N ASP A 91 -1.82 3.44 -14.33
CA ASP A 91 -2.99 3.83 -15.14
C ASP A 91 -4.19 2.88 -14.94
N ALA A 92 -4.47 2.49 -13.69
CA ALA A 92 -5.49 1.49 -13.35
C ALA A 92 -6.89 1.81 -13.92
N HIS A 93 -7.25 3.09 -14.04
CA HIS A 93 -8.52 3.49 -14.67
C HIS A 93 -8.66 2.99 -16.12
N GLU A 94 -7.55 2.82 -16.84
CA GLU A 94 -7.54 2.42 -18.25
C GLU A 94 -7.19 0.94 -18.44
N ASN A 95 -6.26 0.42 -17.62
CA ASN A 95 -5.66 -0.89 -17.84
C ASN A 95 -6.13 -1.97 -16.85
N ASN A 96 -6.98 -1.62 -15.88
CA ASN A 96 -7.43 -2.53 -14.84
C ASN A 96 -8.97 -2.49 -14.72
N ASP A 97 -9.62 -3.46 -15.36
CA ASP A 97 -11.08 -3.59 -15.36
C ASP A 97 -11.66 -3.80 -13.95
N GLU A 98 -10.94 -4.51 -13.08
CA GLU A 98 -11.34 -4.80 -11.71
C GLU A 98 -11.38 -3.51 -10.86
N TYR A 99 -10.32 -2.69 -10.96
CA TYR A 99 -10.30 -1.36 -10.36
C TYR A 99 -11.44 -0.49 -10.89
N ARG A 100 -11.62 -0.46 -12.21
CA ARG A 100 -12.65 0.37 -12.85
C ARG A 100 -14.05 -0.03 -12.39
N LEU A 101 -14.34 -1.33 -12.28
CA LEU A 101 -15.61 -1.83 -11.78
C LEU A 101 -15.81 -1.46 -10.31
N CYS A 102 -14.79 -1.65 -9.46
CA CYS A 102 -14.87 -1.28 -8.04
C CYS A 102 -15.11 0.22 -7.85
N PHE A 103 -14.36 1.06 -8.58
CA PHE A 103 -14.52 2.51 -8.58
C PHE A 103 -15.94 2.94 -8.94
N TYR A 104 -16.50 2.40 -10.04
CA TYR A 104 -17.85 2.76 -10.47
C TYR A 104 -18.93 2.28 -9.50
N ASP A 105 -18.75 1.12 -8.88
CA ASP A 105 -19.67 0.62 -7.85
C ASP A 105 -19.61 1.49 -6.57
N ALA A 106 -18.42 1.90 -6.13
CA ALA A 106 -18.27 2.86 -5.03
C ALA A 106 -18.93 4.21 -5.34
N LEU A 107 -18.69 4.75 -6.53
CA LEU A 107 -19.28 6.00 -6.98
C LEU A 107 -20.80 5.91 -7.11
N PHE A 108 -21.32 4.79 -7.60
CA PHE A 108 -22.76 4.57 -7.72
C PHE A 108 -23.44 4.58 -6.35
N GLN A 109 -22.88 3.88 -5.37
CA GLN A 109 -23.40 3.88 -4.00
C GLN A 109 -23.31 5.26 -3.35
N HIS A 110 -22.22 5.99 -3.56
CA HIS A 110 -22.08 7.36 -3.06
C HIS A 110 -23.17 8.28 -3.62
N ASN A 111 -23.42 8.22 -4.94
CA ASN A 111 -24.46 9.01 -5.58
C ASN A 111 -25.87 8.65 -5.09
N LEU A 112 -26.13 7.37 -4.84
CA LEU A 112 -27.38 6.92 -4.23
C LEU A 112 -27.55 7.50 -2.82
N CYS A 113 -26.51 7.42 -1.98
CA CYS A 113 -26.52 7.96 -0.63
C CYS A 113 -26.80 9.47 -0.61
N LEU A 114 -26.10 10.24 -1.44
CA LEU A 114 -26.31 11.69 -1.55
C LEU A 114 -27.73 12.05 -2.01
N LYS A 115 -28.35 11.23 -2.86
CA LYS A 115 -29.72 11.45 -3.33
C LYS A 115 -30.76 11.26 -2.23
N GLU A 116 -30.51 10.36 -1.28
CA GLU A 116 -31.39 10.08 -0.15
C GLU A 116 -31.09 10.99 1.06
N CYS A 117 -29.95 11.68 1.07
CA CYS A 117 -29.60 12.60 2.14
C CYS A 117 -30.50 13.84 2.19
N PRO A 118 -31.00 14.22 3.38
CA PRO A 118 -31.52 15.56 3.59
C PRO A 118 -30.37 16.58 3.51
N ALA A 119 -30.70 17.87 3.35
CA ALA A 119 -29.74 18.98 3.33
C ALA A 119 -29.02 19.15 4.69
N SER A 120 -28.08 18.25 4.98
CA SER A 120 -27.35 18.15 6.24
C SER A 120 -25.90 17.77 5.96
N ALA A 121 -24.98 18.54 6.53
CA ALA A 121 -23.55 18.26 6.39
C ALA A 121 -23.18 16.89 6.94
N ALA A 122 -23.75 16.51 8.10
CA ALA A 122 -23.51 15.21 8.72
C ALA A 122 -23.90 14.02 7.83
N CYS A 123 -24.96 14.14 7.02
CA CYS A 123 -25.34 13.06 6.10
C CYS A 123 -24.38 12.96 4.91
N HIS A 124 -23.95 14.10 4.37
CA HIS A 124 -22.97 14.12 3.29
C HIS A 124 -21.60 13.58 3.74
N GLU A 125 -21.17 13.90 4.97
CA GLU A 125 -19.98 13.34 5.59
C GLU A 125 -20.09 11.81 5.71
N LEU A 126 -21.22 11.31 6.22
CA LEU A 126 -21.45 9.86 6.30
C LEU A 126 -21.42 9.17 4.92
N CYS A 127 -21.98 9.79 3.87
CA CYS A 127 -21.91 9.24 2.51
C CYS A 127 -20.48 9.21 1.97
N PHE A 128 -19.65 10.18 2.36
CA PHE A 128 -18.24 10.20 2.01
C PHE A 128 -17.46 9.12 2.76
N ASP A 129 -17.73 8.92 4.06
CA ASP A 129 -17.10 7.86 4.85
C ASP A 129 -17.40 6.48 4.23
N ILE A 130 -18.66 6.21 3.88
CA ILE A 130 -19.06 4.97 3.20
C ILE A 130 -18.33 4.79 1.85
N TYR A 131 -18.20 5.88 1.08
CA TYR A 131 -17.47 5.86 -0.18
C TYR A 131 -15.99 5.56 0.04
N SER A 132 -15.36 6.23 1.01
CA SER A 132 -13.96 6.06 1.35
C SER A 132 -13.67 4.63 1.82
N ASP A 133 -14.52 4.07 2.69
CA ASP A 133 -14.41 2.68 3.15
C ASP A 133 -14.50 1.69 1.98
N LYS A 134 -15.41 1.94 1.03
CA LYS A 134 -15.50 1.12 -0.18
C LYS A 134 -14.26 1.23 -1.06
N MET A 135 -13.80 2.46 -1.29
CA MET A 135 -12.59 2.72 -2.07
C MET A 135 -11.36 2.06 -1.44
N ALA A 136 -11.23 2.07 -0.11
CA ALA A 136 -10.13 1.40 0.59
C ALA A 136 -10.07 -0.13 0.36
N THR A 137 -11.18 -0.73 -0.10
CA THR A 137 -11.21 -2.15 -0.48
C THR A 137 -10.98 -2.40 -1.97
N CYS A 138 -10.95 -1.35 -2.80
CA CYS A 138 -10.68 -1.50 -4.22
C CYS A 138 -9.21 -1.84 -4.47
N PRO A 139 -8.91 -2.64 -5.52
CA PRO A 139 -7.52 -2.89 -5.91
C PRO A 139 -6.83 -1.57 -6.25
N CYS A 140 -5.51 -1.49 -6.12
CA CYS A 140 -4.73 -0.32 -6.53
C CYS A 140 -5.03 1.00 -5.78
N MET A 141 -5.80 0.96 -4.70
CA MET A 141 -5.90 2.08 -3.77
C MET A 141 -4.74 2.00 -2.79
N GLU A 142 -3.95 3.07 -2.73
CA GLU A 142 -2.87 3.19 -1.75
C GLU A 142 -3.48 3.10 -0.35
N ILE A 143 -3.17 2.02 0.36
CA ILE A 143 -3.48 1.92 1.78
C ILE A 143 -2.46 2.85 2.44
N GLU A 144 -2.88 4.02 2.89
CA GLU A 144 -2.05 4.80 3.81
C GLU A 144 -1.85 3.97 5.08
N THR A 145 -0.78 3.17 5.10
CA THR A 145 -0.21 2.69 6.33
C THR A 145 0.26 3.92 7.06
N THR A 146 -0.48 4.31 8.10
CA THR A 146 -0.11 5.35 9.04
C THR A 146 1.19 4.95 9.75
N SER A 147 2.33 5.10 9.08
CA SER A 147 3.66 5.19 9.67
C SER A 147 3.93 6.65 10.00
N THR A 148 3.10 7.20 10.89
CA THR A 148 3.40 8.44 11.60
C THR A 148 4.52 8.16 12.59
N SER A 149 5.75 8.01 12.07
CA SER A 149 6.95 8.28 12.84
C SER A 149 7.18 9.79 12.79
N VAL A 150 6.57 10.51 13.72
CA VAL A 150 7.02 11.87 14.07
C VAL A 150 8.10 11.69 15.13
N PRO A 151 9.41 11.77 14.80
CA PRO A 151 10.39 12.05 15.80
C PRO A 151 10.21 13.50 16.26
N THR A 152 9.77 13.62 17.51
CA THR A 152 9.89 14.84 18.31
C THR A 152 11.37 15.23 18.35
N THR A 153 11.73 16.46 17.93
CA THR A 153 12.71 17.35 18.58
C THR A 153 12.83 18.64 17.77
N THR A 154 12.37 19.75 18.32
CA THR A 154 12.93 21.06 17.99
C THR A 154 13.27 21.74 19.30
N GLU A 155 14.58 21.84 19.54
CA GLU A 155 15.17 22.52 20.68
C GLU A 155 14.74 23.99 20.71
N ILE A 156 14.10 24.41 21.80
CA ILE A 156 13.86 25.81 22.09
C ILE A 156 15.11 26.37 22.77
N ALA A 157 16.02 26.93 21.97
CA ALA A 157 17.11 27.76 22.47
C ALA A 157 16.53 29.12 22.96
N THR A 158 16.29 29.23 24.27
CA THR A 158 15.86 30.50 24.88
C THR A 158 17.11 31.30 25.29
N THR A 159 17.54 32.22 24.42
CA THR A 159 18.52 33.25 24.80
C THR A 159 17.78 34.49 25.30
N SER A 160 17.99 34.81 26.56
CA SER A 160 17.51 36.02 27.23
C SER A 160 18.06 37.27 26.55
N LYS A 161 17.20 38.27 26.26
CA LYS A 161 17.65 39.66 26.18
C LYS A 161 16.61 40.65 26.70
N THR A 162 17.15 41.52 27.52
CA THR A 162 16.58 42.49 28.44
C THR A 162 15.87 43.64 27.72
N VAL A 163 14.79 44.11 28.37
CA VAL A 163 14.01 45.32 28.09
C VAL A 163 14.87 46.59 28.16
N SER A 164 14.72 47.51 27.19
CA SER A 164 14.88 48.96 27.37
C SER A 164 14.30 49.79 26.20
N THR A 165 13.12 50.33 26.48
CA THR A 165 12.47 51.63 26.20
C THR A 165 13.03 52.68 25.20
N THR A 166 12.06 53.34 24.51
CA THR A 166 12.00 54.75 23.97
C THR A 166 12.63 54.98 22.58
N GLY A 167 12.06 55.65 21.57
CA GLY A 167 10.82 56.39 21.30
C GLY A 167 11.02 57.27 20.04
N SER A 168 9.94 57.54 19.26
CA SER A 168 9.79 58.58 18.19
C SER A 168 10.66 58.50 16.92
N THR A 169 10.31 58.95 15.70
CA THR A 169 9.12 59.48 15.00
C THR A 169 9.57 59.78 13.53
N SER A 170 8.72 59.50 12.51
CA SER A 170 8.67 60.05 11.12
C SER A 170 9.89 59.79 10.18
N THR A 171 9.80 59.67 8.84
CA THR A 171 8.86 60.13 7.80
C THR A 171 9.09 59.30 6.53
N THR A 172 8.02 58.99 5.78
CA THR A 172 8.05 58.37 4.44
C THR A 172 7.81 59.44 3.36
N THR A 173 8.60 59.43 2.28
CA THR A 173 8.37 60.14 1.00
C THR A 173 9.34 59.50 -0.02
N THR A 174 9.10 59.24 -1.32
CA THR A 174 8.13 59.74 -2.30
C THR A 174 8.07 58.78 -3.50
N ILE A 175 6.95 58.87 -4.23
CA ILE A 175 6.47 58.14 -5.43
C ILE A 175 7.14 58.65 -6.74
N SER A 176 7.34 57.79 -7.75
CA SER A 176 6.74 57.78 -9.12
C SER A 176 7.81 57.68 -10.24
N PRO A 177 7.51 57.47 -11.55
CA PRO A 177 6.22 57.16 -12.20
C PRO A 177 6.25 56.02 -13.26
N ILE A 178 5.04 55.70 -13.72
CA ILE A 178 4.60 54.79 -14.81
C ILE A 178 4.73 55.48 -16.18
N THR A 179 5.00 54.75 -17.28
CA THR A 179 4.21 54.77 -18.55
C THR A 179 4.70 53.77 -19.63
N PRO A 180 3.82 53.35 -20.57
CA PRO A 180 3.88 52.10 -21.35
C PRO A 180 4.25 52.32 -22.83
N VAL A 181 4.50 51.26 -23.62
CA VAL A 181 4.07 51.12 -25.05
C VAL A 181 4.01 49.63 -25.47
N PHE A 182 2.94 49.32 -26.22
CA PHE A 182 2.56 48.16 -27.03
C PHE A 182 3.65 47.48 -27.90
N PHE A 183 3.46 46.17 -28.13
CA PHE A 183 3.26 45.56 -29.47
C PHE A 183 2.40 44.30 -29.34
#